data_AF-A0AA38R704-F1
#
_entry.id   AF-A0AA38R704-F1
#
_cell.length_a   1.000
_cell.length_b   1.000
_cell.length_c   1.000
_cell.angle_alpha   90.00
_cell.angle_beta   90.00
_cell.angle_gamma   90.00
#
_symmetry.space_group_name_H-M   'P 1'
#
loop_
_entity.id
_entity.type
_entity.pdbx_description
1 polymer ?
#
loop_
_entity_poly.entity_id
_entity_poly.type
_entity_poly.pdbx_seq_one_letter_code
_entity_poly.pdbx_strand_id
1 'polypeptide(L)'
;MFKLSESFVGLVIMPSILASVEHVTTAMRSHKYGIAWIVETAFGSSVRISLFVFPSAILIGWILGVAMDMILDGFQVAVLCLAILLVNHVIHNAFVHWLEGTIFIASFLLFSIAAGYYPNHA
;
A
#
# COMPACT_ATOMS: atom_id res chain seq x y z
N MET A 1 -24.79 -4.23 -10.98
CA MET A 1 -23.47 -3.58 -11.13
C MET A 1 -23.00 -3.24 -9.74
N PHE A 2 -21.98 -3.93 -9.22
CA PHE A 2 -21.54 -3.81 -7.83
C PHE A 2 -21.22 -2.35 -7.50
N LYS A 3 -21.98 -1.72 -6.58
CA LYS A 3 -21.63 -0.40 -6.05
C LYS A 3 -20.47 -0.57 -5.07
N LEU A 4 -19.28 -0.81 -5.62
CA LEU A 4 -18.05 -0.74 -4.85
C LEU A 4 -17.83 0.72 -4.46
N SER A 5 -17.44 0.94 -3.21
CA SER A 5 -17.08 2.26 -2.71
C SER A 5 -15.93 2.84 -3.55
N GLU A 6 -16.03 4.08 -4.02
CA GLU A 6 -14.94 4.73 -4.79
C GLU A 6 -13.63 4.71 -4.01
N SER A 7 -13.74 4.87 -2.68
CA SER A 7 -12.63 4.73 -1.74
C SER A 7 -11.99 3.33 -1.78
N PHE A 8 -12.78 2.26 -1.88
CA PHE A 8 -12.26 0.90 -1.96
C PHE A 8 -11.51 0.65 -3.29
N VAL A 9 -12.05 1.16 -4.39
CA VAL A 9 -11.39 1.05 -5.70
C VAL A 9 -10.06 1.81 -5.69
N GLY A 10 -10.05 3.04 -5.16
CA GLY A 10 -8.85 3.89 -5.11
C GLY A 10 -7.78 3.40 -4.14
N LEU A 11 -8.16 2.89 -2.96
CA LEU A 11 -7.21 2.51 -1.90
C LEU A 11 -6.72 1.06 -2.02
N VAL A 12 -7.54 0.15 -2.54
CA VAL A 12 -7.22 -1.29 -2.55
C VAL A 12 -6.97 -1.80 -3.96
N ILE A 13 -7.93 -1.61 -4.87
CA ILE A 13 -7.89 -2.25 -6.19
C ILE A 13 -6.82 -1.59 -7.06
N MET A 14 -6.84 -0.26 -7.19
CA MET A 14 -5.94 0.46 -8.08
C MET A 14 -4.45 0.22 -7.74
N PRO A 15 -3.99 0.39 -6.48
CA PRO A 15 -2.59 0.14 -6.15
C PRO A 15 -2.19 -1.33 -6.36
N SER A 16 -3.08 -2.27 -6.04
CA SER A 16 -2.81 -3.70 -6.19
C SER A 16 -2.54 -4.08 -7.64
N ILE A 17 -3.38 -3.61 -8.58
CA ILE A 17 -3.22 -3.90 -10.01
C ILE A 17 -1.96 -3.21 -10.55
N LEU A 18 -1.73 -1.95 -10.19
CA LEU A 18 -0.57 -1.18 -10.66
C LEU A 18 0.77 -1.77 -10.19
N ALA A 19 0.81 -2.34 -8.98
CA ALA A 19 2.01 -2.96 -8.41
C ALA A 19 2.15 -4.47 -8.70
N SER A 20 1.14 -5.11 -9.32
CA SER A 20 1.09 -6.57 -9.48
C SER A 20 2.33 -7.15 -10.18
N VAL A 21 2.82 -6.49 -11.23
CA VAL A 21 4.01 -6.96 -11.96
C VAL A 21 5.25 -6.94 -11.06
N GLU A 22 5.42 -5.89 -10.26
CA GLU A 22 6.55 -5.78 -9.33
C GLU A 22 6.46 -6.86 -8.24
N HIS A 23 5.26 -7.12 -7.69
CA HIS A 23 5.06 -8.19 -6.72
C HIS A 23 5.37 -9.57 -7.28
N VAL A 24 4.90 -9.88 -8.50
CA VAL A 24 5.15 -11.17 -9.16
C VAL A 24 6.63 -11.36 -9.46
N THR A 25 7.27 -10.34 -10.05
CA THR A 25 8.71 -10.40 -10.33
C THR A 25 9.54 -10.52 -9.05
N THR A 26 9.10 -9.89 -7.97
CA THR A 26 9.74 -9.98 -6.65
C THR A 26 9.60 -11.38 -6.07
N ALA A 27 8.39 -11.95 -6.10
CA ALA A 27 8.13 -13.31 -5.65
C ALA A 27 8.99 -14.33 -6.41
N MET A 28 9.08 -14.22 -7.74
CA MET A 28 9.89 -15.11 -8.57
C MET A 28 11.40 -14.97 -8.30
N ARG A 29 11.89 -13.76 -8.00
CA ARG A 29 13.32 -13.48 -7.80
C ARG A 29 13.77 -13.61 -6.35
N SER A 30 12.83 -13.67 -5.40
CA SER A 30 13.07 -13.78 -3.96
C SER A 30 14.02 -14.92 -3.57
N HIS A 31 13.86 -16.10 -4.18
CA HIS A 31 14.70 -17.28 -3.92
C HIS A 31 16.17 -17.04 -4.26
N LYS A 32 16.47 -16.17 -5.22
CA LYS A 32 17.85 -15.93 -5.69
C LYS A 32 18.56 -14.84 -4.89
N TYR A 33 17.85 -13.80 -4.47
CA TYR A 33 18.44 -12.60 -3.86
C TYR A 33 18.18 -12.47 -2.35
N GLY A 34 17.35 -13.36 -1.77
CA GLY A 34 17.05 -13.37 -0.34
C GLY A 34 16.15 -12.21 0.11
N ILE A 35 16.00 -12.06 1.43
CA ILE A 35 15.05 -11.11 2.05
C ILE A 35 15.44 -9.64 1.86
N ALA A 36 16.74 -9.32 1.82
CA ALA A 36 17.21 -7.95 1.70
C ALA A 36 16.74 -7.29 0.40
N TRP A 37 16.80 -8.04 -0.71
CA TRP A 37 16.33 -7.56 -2.01
C TRP A 37 14.81 -7.37 -2.08
N ILE A 38 14.04 -8.21 -1.38
CA ILE A 38 12.58 -8.05 -1.27
C ILE A 38 12.25 -6.76 -0.53
N VAL A 39 12.92 -6.51 0.59
CA VAL A 39 12.75 -5.30 1.39
C VAL A 39 13.15 -4.07 0.59
N GLU A 40 14.31 -4.07 -0.07
CA GLU A 40 14.75 -2.96 -0.93
C GLU A 40 13.75 -2.66 -2.04
N THR A 41 13.21 -3.69 -2.70
CA THR A 41 12.23 -3.52 -3.77
C THR A 41 10.91 -2.93 -3.23
N ALA A 42 10.40 -3.47 -2.12
CA ALA A 42 9.15 -3.01 -1.51
C ALA A 42 9.26 -1.56 -0.97
N PHE A 43 10.35 -1.23 -0.28
CA PHE A 43 10.60 0.13 0.20
C PHE A 43 10.84 1.10 -0.95
N GLY A 44 11.64 0.71 -1.95
CA GLY A 44 11.90 1.53 -3.13
C GLY A 44 10.61 1.92 -3.85
N SER A 45 9.67 0.99 -3.98
CA SER A 45 8.35 1.25 -4.53
C SER A 45 7.52 2.22 -3.68
N SER A 46 7.48 1.99 -2.37
CA SER A 46 6.73 2.81 -1.40
C SER A 46 7.24 4.25 -1.37
N VAL A 47 8.56 4.43 -1.38
CA VAL A 47 9.22 5.75 -1.41
C VAL A 47 8.93 6.47 -2.72
N ARG A 48 8.96 5.79 -3.87
CA ARG A 48 8.56 6.40 -5.16
C ARG A 48 7.11 6.85 -5.14
N ILE A 49 6.20 6.06 -4.58
CA ILE A 49 4.79 6.43 -4.49
C ILE A 49 4.61 7.65 -3.56
N SER A 50 5.23 7.63 -2.38
CA SER A 50 5.07 8.68 -1.37
C SER A 50 5.73 10.01 -1.76
N LEU A 51 6.95 9.98 -2.30
CA LEU A 51 7.73 11.18 -2.58
C LEU A 51 7.55 11.72 -3.99
N PHE A 52 7.13 10.89 -4.95
CA PHE A 52 6.98 11.31 -6.34
C PHE A 52 5.54 11.25 -6.83
N VAL A 53 4.88 10.10 -6.73
CA VAL A 53 3.52 9.92 -7.30
C VAL A 53 2.48 10.76 -6.55
N PHE A 54 2.50 10.76 -5.22
CA PHE A 54 1.51 11.46 -4.42
C PHE A 54 1.60 13.01 -4.57
N PRO A 55 2.78 13.65 -4.48
CA PRO A 55 2.90 15.08 -4.71
C PRO A 55 2.62 15.49 -6.16
N SER A 56 3.05 14.69 -7.14
CA SER A 56 2.80 14.98 -8.55
C SER A 56 1.30 14.91 -8.88
N ALA A 57 0.56 13.97 -8.30
CA ALA A 57 -0.90 13.89 -8.47
C ALA A 57 -1.60 15.15 -7.97
N ILE A 58 -1.17 15.72 -6.84
CA ILE A 58 -1.72 16.98 -6.29
C ILE A 58 -1.42 18.16 -7.22
N LEU A 59 -0.18 18.28 -7.68
CA LEU A 59 0.22 19.34 -8.63
C LEU A 59 -0.57 19.26 -9.93
N ILE A 60 -0.80 18.05 -10.47
CA ILE A 60 -1.61 17.84 -11.67
C ILE A 60 -3.07 18.22 -11.40
N GLY A 61 -3.61 17.85 -10.22
CA GLY A 61 -4.95 18.26 -9.79
C GLY A 61 -5.13 19.78 -9.82
N TRP A 62 -4.16 20.51 -9.27
CA TRP A 62 -4.17 21.97 -9.28
C TRP A 62 -4.10 22.57 -10.69
N ILE A 63 -3.30 21.99 -11.59
CA ILE A 63 -3.23 22.43 -13.00
C ILE A 63 -4.56 22.19 -13.73
N LEU A 64 -5.26 21.10 -13.41
CA LEU A 64 -6.55 20.74 -13.99
C LEU A 64 -7.74 21.46 -13.32
N GLY A 65 -7.49 22.30 -12.30
CA GLY A 65 -8.54 23.02 -11.56
C GLY A 65 -9.34 22.14 -10.60
N VAL A 66 -8.84 20.94 -10.27
CA VAL A 66 -9.42 20.03 -9.27
C VAL A 66 -8.80 20.34 -7.91
N ALA A 67 -9.63 20.69 -6.93
CA ALA A 67 -9.19 20.88 -5.55
C ALA A 67 -8.79 19.51 -4.97
N MET A 68 -7.48 19.31 -4.79
CA MET A 68 -6.91 18.08 -4.28
C MET A 68 -5.94 18.44 -3.15
N ASP A 69 -6.20 17.90 -1.96
CA ASP A 69 -5.44 18.16 -0.75
C ASP A 69 -4.55 16.97 -0.38
N MET A 70 -3.45 17.25 0.33
CA MET A 70 -2.55 16.23 0.88
C MET A 70 -3.03 15.68 2.24
N ILE A 71 -4.31 15.86 2.56
CA ILE A 71 -4.87 15.49 3.86
C ILE A 71 -5.42 14.08 3.78
N LEU A 72 -4.75 13.16 4.47
CA LEU A 72 -5.26 11.81 4.68
C LEU A 72 -6.32 11.82 5.78
N ASP A 73 -7.38 11.05 5.59
CA ASP A 73 -8.39 10.87 6.64
C ASP A 73 -7.80 10.15 7.87
N GLY A 74 -8.38 10.37 9.05
CA GLY A 74 -7.94 9.75 10.30
C GLY A 74 -7.87 8.22 10.24
N PHE A 75 -8.79 7.57 9.51
CA PHE A 75 -8.73 6.13 9.28
C PHE A 75 -7.51 5.73 8.45
N GLN A 76 -7.23 6.45 7.36
CA GLN A 76 -6.09 6.18 6.48
C GLN A 76 -4.76 6.37 7.21
N VAL A 77 -4.65 7.42 8.04
CA VAL A 77 -3.47 7.67 8.88
C VAL A 77 -3.27 6.55 9.90
N ALA A 78 -4.32 6.09 10.57
CA ALA A 78 -4.24 5.00 11.55
C ALA A 78 -3.76 3.69 10.90
N VAL A 79 -4.32 3.34 9.74
CA VAL A 79 -3.89 2.15 8.99
C VAL A 79 -2.45 2.28 8.52
N LEU A 80 -2.05 3.43 7.98
CA LEU A 80 -0.69 3.67 7.51
C LEU A 80 0.31 3.52 8.67
N CYS A 81 -0.02 4.05 9.85
CA CYS A 81 0.78 3.90 11.06
C CYS A 81 0.93 2.42 11.46
N LEU A 82 -0.16 1.66 11.50
CA LEU A 82 -0.12 0.23 11.80
C LEU A 82 0.71 -0.56 10.78
N ALA A 83 0.58 -0.24 9.49
CA ALA A 83 1.37 -0.87 8.43
C ALA A 83 2.87 -0.61 8.62
N ILE A 84 3.25 0.64 8.92
CA ILE A 84 4.66 1.00 9.18
C ILE A 84 5.20 0.25 10.41
N LEU A 85 4.42 0.16 11.49
CA LEU A 85 4.83 -0.57 12.70
C LEU A 85 5.05 -2.07 12.41
N LEU A 86 4.14 -2.69 11.66
CA LEU A 86 4.20 -4.13 11.35
C LEU A 86 5.37 -4.44 10.40
N VAL A 87 5.60 -3.59 9.41
CA VAL A 87 6.78 -3.67 8.53
C VAL A 87 8.08 -3.49 9.32
N ASN A 88 8.15 -2.49 10.19
CA ASN A 88 9.33 -2.23 11.02
C ASN A 88 9.66 -3.42 11.94
N HIS A 89 8.63 -4.05 12.52
CA HIS A 89 8.81 -5.25 13.33
C HIS A 89 9.50 -6.38 12.57
N VAL A 90 9.08 -6.64 11.33
CA VAL A 90 9.65 -7.73 10.52
C VAL A 90 11.07 -7.43 10.02
N ILE A 91 11.39 -6.16 9.75
CA ILE A 91 12.75 -5.77 9.35
C ILE A 91 13.74 -5.95 10.50
N HIS A 92 13.30 -5.73 11.73
CA HIS A 92 14.17 -5.86 12.91
C HIS A 92 14.47 -7.34 13.25
N ASN A 93 13.64 -8.27 12.76
CA ASN A 93 13.87 -9.69 12.93
C ASN A 93 14.95 -10.19 11.95
N ALA A 94 15.93 -10.93 12.46
CA ALA A 94 17.02 -11.50 11.65
C ALA A 94 16.56 -12.62 10.69
N PHE A 95 15.39 -13.22 10.94
CA PHE A 95 14.83 -14.33 10.16
C PHE A 95 13.35 -14.08 9.89
N VAL A 96 12.94 -14.28 8.64
CA VAL A 96 11.54 -14.13 8.21
C VAL A 96 10.88 -15.49 8.10
N HIS A 97 9.72 -15.66 8.75
CA HIS A 97 8.96 -16.90 8.73
C HIS A 97 7.75 -16.80 7.80
N TRP A 98 7.30 -17.93 7.27
CA TRP A 98 6.08 -17.98 6.46
C TRP A 98 4.86 -17.46 7.23
N LEU A 99 4.83 -17.66 8.55
CA LEU A 99 3.78 -17.17 9.44
C LEU A 99 3.72 -15.63 9.46
N GLU A 100 4.86 -14.95 9.52
CA GLU A 100 4.89 -13.48 9.45
C GLU A 100 4.34 -13.00 8.10
N GLY A 101 4.67 -13.69 7.01
CA GLY A 101 4.08 -13.44 5.70
C GLY A 101 2.55 -13.60 5.69
N THR A 102 2.01 -14.63 6.34
CA THR A 102 0.55 -14.81 6.46
C THR A 102 -0.11 -13.71 7.28
N ILE A 103 0.56 -13.17 8.30
CA ILE A 103 0.06 -12.04 9.11
C ILE A 103 -0.07 -10.80 8.22
N PHE A 104 0.91 -10.49 7.38
CA PHE A 104 0.80 -9.37 6.43
C PHE A 104 -0.39 -9.52 5.48
N ILE A 105 -0.57 -10.71 4.91
CA ILE A 105 -1.69 -10.98 3.99
C ILE A 105 -3.02 -10.85 4.73
N ALA A 106 -3.14 -11.40 5.94
CA ALA A 106 -4.33 -11.27 6.77
C ALA A 106 -4.63 -9.82 7.15
N SER A 107 -3.61 -9.04 7.54
CA SER A 107 -3.75 -7.61 7.82
C SER A 107 -4.22 -6.83 6.60
N PHE A 108 -3.70 -7.13 5.41
CA PHE A 108 -4.15 -6.51 4.15
C PHE A 108 -5.61 -6.86 3.81
N LEU A 109 -6.03 -8.12 4.04
CA LEU A 109 -7.41 -8.54 3.85
C LEU A 109 -8.37 -7.83 4.82
N LEU A 110 -7.98 -7.72 6.11
CA LEU A 110 -8.76 -6.98 7.11
C LEU A 110 -8.89 -5.51 6.74
N PHE A 111 -7.79 -4.86 6.31
CA PHE A 111 -7.83 -3.50 5.79
C PHE A 111 -8.75 -3.37 4.57
N SER A 112 -8.66 -4.31 3.63
CA SER A 112 -9.49 -4.32 2.42
C SER A 112 -10.98 -4.39 2.76
N ILE A 113 -11.36 -5.27 3.69
CA ILE A 113 -12.74 -5.36 4.17
C ILE A 113 -13.16 -4.05 4.84
N ALA A 114 -12.34 -3.50 5.73
CA ALA A 114 -12.63 -2.24 6.41
C ALA A 114 -12.81 -1.07 5.42
N ALA A 115 -11.94 -0.96 4.41
CA ALA A 115 -12.05 0.02 3.35
C ALA A 115 -13.31 -0.16 2.47
N GLY A 116 -13.78 -1.41 2.31
CA GLY A 116 -15.03 -1.72 1.62
C GLY A 116 -16.28 -1.22 2.35
N TYR A 117 -16.26 -1.22 3.68
CA TYR A 117 -17.33 -0.70 4.53
C TYR A 117 -17.17 0.79 4.88
N TYR A 118 -16.05 1.41 4.51
CA TYR A 118 -15.77 2.80 4.81
C TYR A 118 -16.74 3.71 4.03
N PRO A 119 -17.56 4.54 4.72
CA PRO A 119 -18.56 5.37 4.06
C PRO A 119 -17.88 6.41 3.18
N ASN A 120 -18.35 6.53 1.93
CA ASN A 120 -17.87 7.54 0.98
C ASN A 120 -18.24 8.94 1.46
N HIS A 121 -17.32 9.56 2.18
CA HIS A 121 -17.18 11.00 2.24
C HIS A 121 -15.82 11.34 1.62
N ALA A 122 -15.70 11.07 0.32
CA ALA A 122 -14.75 11.78 -0.52
C ALA A 122 -15.40 13.09 -0.96
#